data_AF-A0A7V9H0B6-F1
#
_entry.id   AF-A0A7V9H0B6-F1
#
_cell.length_a   1.000
_cell.length_b   1.000
_cell.length_c   1.000
_cell.angle_alpha   90.00
_cell.angle_beta   90.00
_cell.angle_gamma   90.00
#
_symmetry.space_group_name_H-M   'P 1'
#
loop_
_entity.id
_entity.type
_entity.pdbx_description
1 polymer ?
#
loop_
_entity_poly.entity_id
_entity_poly.type
_entity_poly.pdbx_seq_one_letter_code
_entity_poly.pdbx_strand_id
1 'polypeptide(L)'
;MPDSKHDLLLRHFGAWAQAKGRPVDAELLGRLLDLRLTYADLVATYWPVGSVEHLLLELWPAKGDVTPPSEQGVTDTLDAYFRFLRSTGRMGARSAEPAALRKEARRSAKHMSAAATDTSAWSPTKSLMEYGRGLGVEVDDAPDVETWQARLEQVQESWNALPVHERRRRMPGPGESQLSGADQVMLAHRVDDPITALLLTFAGELPSGELPPPGETAPIVRTSPFTHQMQALCRWMGERAEVTKTGVLRPAAAHEAYEALGLETWTRQQLARSYRHYVSPAVADVGADAWVDRLASRPWRYAGDCEALDRLWRGAIASGLIELDGTWAYPRLEPERDDEAWVRIGMRAGVQLLEDLCTNPYAAFGLVYGLLRSYVRGCAVVPWQEILGFLADWDRSVDERAYEQSIGYDAAPLSRSRVDRSCGALADTGVFTESEAGLALTPFGDVFVTAWLKYRER
;
A
#
# COMPACT_ATOMS: atom_id res chain seq x y z
N MET A 1 -35.71 -9.82 3.40
CA MET A 1 -34.55 -9.29 4.17
C MET A 1 -33.99 -10.41 5.02
N PRO A 2 -32.67 -10.64 5.06
CA PRO A 2 -32.07 -11.55 6.04
C PRO A 2 -32.39 -11.03 7.45
N ASP A 3 -32.65 -11.93 8.40
CA ASP A 3 -32.85 -11.61 9.83
C ASP A 3 -31.78 -10.59 10.27
N SER A 4 -32.18 -9.39 10.67
CA SER A 4 -31.21 -8.41 11.18
C SER A 4 -30.59 -9.01 12.44
N LYS A 5 -29.28 -8.86 12.59
CA LYS A 5 -28.55 -9.26 13.82
C LYS A 5 -29.15 -8.61 15.08
N HIS A 6 -30.03 -7.63 14.91
CA HIS A 6 -30.73 -6.89 15.94
C HIS A 6 -32.21 -7.23 16.12
N ASP A 7 -32.75 -8.24 15.42
CA ASP A 7 -34.19 -8.55 15.41
C ASP A 7 -34.83 -8.65 16.80
N LEU A 8 -34.24 -9.43 17.70
CA LEU A 8 -34.75 -9.59 19.06
C LEU A 8 -34.71 -8.27 19.85
N LEU A 9 -33.70 -7.43 19.60
CA LEU A 9 -33.56 -6.13 20.25
C LEU A 9 -34.58 -5.13 19.71
N LEU A 10 -34.78 -5.09 18.39
CA LEU A 10 -35.74 -4.24 17.71
C LEU A 10 -37.18 -4.59 18.08
N ARG A 11 -37.52 -5.89 18.20
CA ARG A 11 -38.83 -6.33 18.72
C ARG A 11 -39.09 -5.85 20.14
N HIS A 12 -38.10 -5.97 21.03
CA HIS A 12 -38.23 -5.47 22.40
C HIS A 12 -38.32 -3.95 22.48
N PHE A 13 -37.56 -3.24 21.64
CA PHE A 13 -37.64 -1.79 21.52
C PHE A 13 -39.02 -1.34 21.03
N GLY A 14 -39.56 -1.97 19.99
CA GLY A 14 -40.89 -1.68 19.44
C GLY A 14 -42.00 -1.90 20.47
N ALA A 15 -41.99 -3.03 21.18
CA ALA A 15 -42.95 -3.30 22.25
C ALA A 15 -42.85 -2.27 23.39
N TRP A 16 -41.63 -1.91 23.79
CA TRP A 16 -41.40 -0.86 24.79
C TRP A 16 -41.91 0.51 24.33
N ALA A 17 -41.66 0.89 23.08
CA ALA A 17 -42.06 2.18 22.53
C ALA A 17 -43.59 2.29 22.44
N GLN A 18 -44.26 1.22 21.99
CA GLN A 18 -45.72 1.11 22.01
C GLN A 18 -46.29 1.25 23.42
N ALA A 19 -45.75 0.53 24.40
CA ALA A 19 -46.17 0.62 25.80
C ALA A 19 -45.96 2.02 26.41
N LYS A 20 -45.05 2.83 25.84
CA LYS A 20 -44.78 4.21 26.26
C LYS A 20 -45.49 5.25 25.39
N GLY A 21 -46.32 4.84 24.43
CA GLY A 21 -47.04 5.75 23.53
C GLY A 21 -46.10 6.61 22.68
N ARG A 22 -44.95 6.06 22.28
CA ARG A 22 -43.93 6.78 21.50
C ARG A 22 -43.93 6.27 20.06
N PRO A 23 -44.22 7.11 19.05
CA PRO A 23 -43.99 6.73 17.67
C PRO A 23 -42.48 6.60 17.44
N VAL A 24 -42.04 5.47 16.91
CA VAL A 24 -40.63 5.19 16.58
C VAL A 24 -40.56 4.45 15.26
N ASP A 25 -39.50 4.70 14.50
CA ASP A 25 -39.19 3.96 13.29
C ASP A 25 -38.17 2.87 13.63
N ALA A 26 -38.67 1.65 13.87
CA ALA A 26 -37.83 0.51 14.22
C ALA A 26 -36.95 0.05 13.05
N GLU A 27 -37.38 0.30 11.82
CA GLU A 27 -36.65 -0.06 10.61
C GLU A 27 -35.46 0.87 10.40
N LEU A 28 -35.68 2.19 10.57
CA LEU A 28 -34.62 3.19 10.61
C LEU A 28 -33.59 2.87 11.69
N LEU A 29 -34.04 2.51 12.90
CA LEU A 29 -33.12 2.11 13.97
C LEU A 29 -32.30 0.88 13.56
N GLY A 30 -32.92 -0.13 12.93
CA GLY A 30 -32.24 -1.31 12.40
C GLY A 30 -31.09 -0.92 11.47
N ARG A 31 -31.38 -0.10 10.45
CA ARG A 31 -30.37 0.39 9.50
C ARG A 31 -29.23 1.14 10.20
N LEU A 32 -29.55 2.04 11.14
CA LEU A 32 -28.53 2.78 11.90
C LEU A 32 -27.63 1.85 12.73
N LEU A 33 -28.20 0.81 13.35
CA LEU A 33 -27.44 -0.17 14.13
C LEU A 33 -26.58 -1.07 13.25
N ASP A 34 -27.10 -1.51 12.11
CA ASP A 34 -26.37 -2.34 11.15
C ASP A 34 -25.15 -1.60 10.58
N LEU A 35 -25.28 -0.30 10.29
CA LEU A 35 -24.13 0.54 9.90
C LEU A 35 -23.06 0.59 10.99
N ARG A 36 -23.46 0.81 12.25
CA ARG A 36 -22.52 0.89 13.38
C ARG A 36 -21.81 -0.43 13.65
N LEU A 37 -22.55 -1.54 13.60
CA LEU A 37 -21.97 -2.86 13.80
C LEU A 37 -21.00 -3.21 12.67
N THR A 38 -21.40 -2.95 11.43
CA THR A 38 -20.63 -3.37 10.25
C THR A 38 -19.36 -2.53 10.05
N TYR A 39 -19.43 -1.22 10.30
CA TYR A 39 -18.36 -0.29 9.92
C TYR A 39 -17.61 0.35 11.09
N ALA A 40 -18.17 0.34 12.30
CA ALA A 40 -17.51 0.89 13.49
C ALA A 40 -17.24 -0.16 14.59
N ASP A 41 -17.62 -1.42 14.36
CA ASP A 41 -17.56 -2.51 15.35
C ASP A 41 -18.23 -2.14 16.69
N LEU A 42 -19.25 -1.28 16.62
CA LEU A 42 -19.98 -0.80 17.80
C LEU A 42 -21.27 -1.59 17.97
N VAL A 43 -21.31 -2.43 19.00
CA VAL A 43 -22.50 -3.18 19.39
C VAL A 43 -23.66 -2.24 19.74
N ALA A 44 -24.90 -2.71 19.50
CA ALA A 44 -26.10 -1.89 19.59
C ALA A 44 -26.36 -1.25 20.97
N THR A 45 -25.80 -1.82 22.04
CA THR A 45 -25.96 -1.38 23.43
C THR A 45 -24.87 -0.42 23.91
N TYR A 46 -23.82 -0.20 23.12
CA TYR A 46 -22.67 0.64 23.49
C TYR A 46 -22.64 1.92 22.65
N TRP A 47 -22.64 3.08 23.31
CA TRP A 47 -22.70 4.41 22.67
C TRP A 47 -21.72 5.39 23.31
N PRO A 48 -20.44 5.41 22.91
CA PRO A 48 -19.48 6.40 23.40
C PRO A 48 -19.79 7.81 22.89
N VAL A 49 -19.15 8.81 23.49
CA VAL A 49 -19.23 10.21 23.05
C VAL A 49 -18.75 10.32 21.59
N GLY A 50 -19.45 11.10 20.77
CA GLY A 50 -19.10 11.32 19.36
C GLY A 50 -19.62 10.23 18.40
N SER A 51 -20.15 9.12 18.93
CA SER A 51 -20.61 8.01 18.08
C SER A 51 -21.91 8.29 17.33
N VAL A 52 -22.72 9.26 17.78
CA VAL A 52 -23.92 9.67 17.05
C VAL A 52 -23.53 10.64 15.93
N GLU A 53 -22.59 11.54 16.21
CA GLU A 53 -22.05 12.46 15.21
C GLU A 53 -21.40 11.72 14.06
N HIS A 54 -20.48 10.80 14.36
CA HIS A 54 -19.83 9.94 13.37
C HIS A 54 -20.86 9.11 12.57
N LEU A 55 -21.88 8.56 13.24
CA LEU A 55 -22.94 7.83 12.56
C LEU A 55 -23.70 8.69 11.54
N LEU A 56 -24.11 9.89 11.93
CA LEU A 56 -25.00 10.73 11.12
C LEU A 56 -24.25 11.58 10.08
N LEU A 57 -22.99 11.93 10.32
CA LEU A 57 -22.22 12.84 9.47
C LEU A 57 -21.11 12.15 8.68
N GLU A 58 -20.77 10.90 8.98
CA GLU A 58 -19.74 10.15 8.26
C GLU A 58 -20.29 8.82 7.73
N LEU A 59 -20.78 7.93 8.61
CA LEU A 59 -21.23 6.60 8.20
C LEU A 59 -22.49 6.65 7.32
N TRP A 60 -23.51 7.43 7.69
CA TRP A 60 -24.72 7.52 6.88
C TRP A 60 -24.45 8.17 5.51
N PRO A 61 -23.75 9.33 5.42
CA PRO A 61 -23.33 9.88 4.15
C PRO A 61 -22.59 8.88 3.27
N ALA A 62 -21.61 8.16 3.82
CA ALA A 62 -20.79 7.24 3.05
C ALA A 62 -21.52 5.94 2.65
N LYS A 63 -22.29 5.35 3.56
CA LYS A 63 -22.76 3.94 3.48
C LYS A 63 -24.26 3.75 3.67
N GLY A 64 -24.97 4.73 4.24
CA GLY A 64 -26.42 4.69 4.40
C GLY A 64 -27.15 4.94 3.09
N ASP A 65 -28.48 4.92 3.14
CA ASP A 65 -29.34 5.14 1.98
C ASP A 65 -29.04 6.50 1.32
N VAL A 66 -29.27 6.59 0.00
CA VAL A 66 -29.09 7.85 -0.75
C VAL A 66 -30.05 8.91 -0.23
N THR A 67 -31.31 8.55 0.02
CA THR A 67 -32.28 9.47 0.61
C THR A 67 -32.09 9.51 2.12
N PRO A 68 -31.68 10.65 2.70
CA PRO A 68 -31.54 10.74 4.14
C PRO A 68 -32.91 10.68 4.85
N PRO A 69 -32.99 10.06 6.03
CA PRO A 69 -34.17 10.16 6.89
C PRO A 69 -34.37 11.60 7.37
N SER A 70 -35.58 11.93 7.79
CA SER A 70 -35.89 13.26 8.33
C SER A 70 -35.14 13.53 9.63
N GLU A 71 -34.74 14.79 9.86
CA GLU A 71 -34.08 15.24 11.10
C GLU A 71 -34.90 14.82 12.34
N GLN A 72 -36.21 15.03 12.29
CA GLN A 72 -37.12 14.67 13.37
C GLN A 72 -37.19 13.15 13.57
N GLY A 73 -37.29 12.38 12.49
CA GLY A 73 -37.36 10.91 12.56
C GLY A 73 -36.13 10.28 13.19
N VAL A 74 -34.93 10.75 12.83
CA VAL A 74 -33.67 10.27 13.41
C VAL A 74 -33.57 10.64 14.89
N THR A 75 -33.85 11.91 15.22
CA THR A 75 -33.71 12.40 16.59
C THR A 75 -34.70 11.73 17.55
N ASP A 76 -35.95 11.54 17.14
CA ASP A 76 -36.96 10.85 17.95
C ASP A 76 -36.63 9.37 18.14
N THR A 77 -36.18 8.71 17.07
CA THR A 77 -35.81 7.29 17.09
C THR A 77 -34.62 7.04 18.03
N LEU A 78 -33.55 7.83 17.90
CA LEU A 78 -32.36 7.73 18.76
C LEU A 78 -32.68 8.11 20.22
N ASP A 79 -33.46 9.17 20.46
CA ASP A 79 -33.90 9.56 21.81
C ASP A 79 -34.70 8.43 22.48
N ALA A 80 -35.69 7.87 21.78
CA ALA A 80 -36.46 6.73 22.28
C ALA A 80 -35.57 5.53 22.56
N TYR A 81 -34.61 5.24 21.69
CA TYR A 81 -33.71 4.10 21.83
C TYR A 81 -32.77 4.25 23.04
N PHE A 82 -32.18 5.42 23.27
CA PHE A 82 -31.34 5.66 24.46
C PHE A 82 -32.15 5.53 25.76
N ARG A 83 -33.40 6.00 25.78
CA ARG A 83 -34.29 5.81 26.93
C ARG A 83 -34.66 4.33 27.13
N PHE A 84 -34.89 3.59 26.06
CA PHE A 84 -35.12 2.15 26.12
C PHE A 84 -33.92 1.43 26.74
N LEU A 85 -32.71 1.64 26.22
CA LEU A 85 -31.49 1.01 26.74
C LEU A 85 -31.28 1.35 28.22
N ARG A 86 -31.49 2.61 28.62
CA ARG A 86 -31.32 3.04 30.01
C ARG A 86 -32.38 2.44 30.94
N SER A 87 -33.66 2.49 30.56
CA SER A 87 -34.77 2.02 31.41
C SER A 87 -34.81 0.50 31.56
N THR A 88 -34.23 -0.24 30.62
CA THR A 88 -34.14 -1.71 30.65
C THR A 88 -32.81 -2.22 31.18
N GLY A 89 -31.89 -1.34 31.59
CA GLY A 89 -30.55 -1.72 32.07
C GLY A 89 -29.64 -2.32 30.99
N ARG A 90 -29.99 -2.17 29.71
CA ARG A 90 -29.24 -2.72 28.56
C ARG A 90 -28.12 -1.80 28.08
N MET A 91 -28.05 -0.57 28.56
CA MET A 91 -27.01 0.38 28.17
C MET A 91 -25.65 -0.05 28.73
N GLY A 92 -24.66 -0.21 27.86
CA GLY A 92 -23.31 -0.61 28.26
C GLY A 92 -22.66 0.43 29.18
N ALA A 93 -21.94 -0.02 30.21
CA ALA A 93 -21.42 0.82 31.29
C ALA A 93 -20.47 1.95 30.83
N ARG A 94 -19.80 1.77 29.69
CA ARG A 94 -18.89 2.76 29.11
C ARG A 94 -19.57 3.74 28.15
N SER A 95 -20.90 3.66 27.98
CA SER A 95 -21.63 4.57 27.10
C SER A 95 -21.69 5.97 27.71
N ALA A 96 -21.79 6.99 26.86
CA ALA A 96 -22.06 8.34 27.30
C ALA A 96 -23.45 8.45 27.94
N GLU A 97 -23.63 9.47 28.78
CA GLU A 97 -24.91 9.73 29.42
C GLU A 97 -26.02 9.97 28.38
N PRO A 98 -27.23 9.40 28.54
CA PRO A 98 -28.33 9.57 27.58
C PRO A 98 -28.67 11.02 27.27
N ALA A 99 -28.48 11.96 28.22
CA ALA A 99 -28.68 13.38 27.96
C ALA A 99 -27.65 13.96 26.96
N ALA A 100 -26.40 13.52 27.04
CA ALA A 100 -25.34 13.94 26.12
C ALA A 100 -25.59 13.38 24.71
N LEU A 101 -25.90 12.09 24.60
CA LEU A 101 -26.20 11.44 23.30
C LEU A 101 -27.41 12.08 22.59
N ARG A 102 -28.44 12.47 23.34
CA ARG A 102 -29.60 13.19 22.78
C ARG A 102 -29.24 14.58 22.27
N LYS A 103 -28.35 15.29 22.98
CA LYS A 103 -27.85 16.60 22.55
C LYS A 103 -26.98 16.47 21.30
N GLU A 104 -26.17 15.42 21.24
CA GLU A 104 -25.37 15.05 20.07
C GLU A 104 -26.25 14.76 18.86
N ALA A 105 -27.23 13.85 18.99
CA ALA A 105 -28.19 13.53 17.95
C ALA A 105 -28.87 14.76 17.34
N ARG A 106 -29.39 15.66 18.19
CA ARG A 106 -30.06 16.90 17.74
C ARG A 106 -29.13 17.89 17.03
N ARG A 107 -27.85 17.90 17.38
CA ARG A 107 -26.87 18.78 16.73
C ARG A 107 -26.45 18.21 15.39
N SER A 108 -26.14 16.93 15.34
CA SER A 108 -25.68 16.26 14.12
C SER A 108 -26.80 16.09 13.10
N ALA A 109 -28.04 15.80 13.52
CA ALA A 109 -29.16 15.62 12.59
C ALA A 109 -29.46 16.88 11.74
N LYS A 110 -29.16 18.09 12.24
CA LYS A 110 -29.28 19.34 11.47
C LYS A 110 -28.37 19.42 10.25
N HIS A 111 -27.23 18.74 10.33
CA HIS A 111 -26.22 18.73 9.27
C HIS A 111 -26.30 17.48 8.40
N MET A 112 -27.06 16.47 8.84
CA MET A 112 -27.16 15.17 8.18
C MET A 112 -27.64 15.26 6.74
N SER A 113 -28.67 16.09 6.46
CA SER A 113 -29.19 16.21 5.08
C SER A 113 -28.13 16.77 4.13
N ALA A 114 -27.37 17.78 4.56
CA ALA A 114 -26.32 18.38 3.75
C ALA A 114 -25.17 17.38 3.52
N ALA A 115 -24.74 16.70 4.58
CA ALA A 115 -23.70 15.67 4.50
C ALA A 115 -24.13 14.48 3.61
N ALA A 116 -25.39 14.05 3.71
CA ALA A 116 -25.90 12.93 2.91
C ALA A 116 -26.01 13.25 1.42
N THR A 117 -26.21 14.52 1.05
CA THR A 117 -26.22 14.96 -0.35
C THR A 117 -24.84 15.28 -0.91
N ASP A 118 -23.80 15.29 -0.07
CA ASP A 118 -22.43 15.52 -0.51
C ASP A 118 -21.86 14.25 -1.16
N THR A 119 -21.86 14.23 -2.49
CA THR A 119 -21.35 13.10 -3.28
C THR A 119 -19.86 12.85 -3.08
N SER A 120 -19.10 13.82 -2.56
CA SER A 120 -17.67 13.61 -2.25
C SER A 120 -17.46 12.75 -0.99
N ALA A 121 -18.47 12.68 -0.12
CA ALA A 121 -18.47 11.85 1.08
C ALA A 121 -19.02 10.43 0.83
N TRP A 122 -19.47 10.13 -0.40
CA TRP A 122 -20.09 8.84 -0.71
C TRP A 122 -19.07 7.74 -0.94
N SER A 123 -19.40 6.54 -0.49
CA SER A 123 -18.58 5.37 -0.84
C SER A 123 -18.76 4.97 -2.31
N PRO A 124 -17.81 4.18 -2.86
CA PRO A 124 -17.93 3.66 -4.22
C PRO A 124 -19.23 2.89 -4.45
N THR A 125 -19.62 2.04 -3.50
CA THR A 125 -20.86 1.26 -3.57
C THR A 125 -22.08 2.16 -3.63
N LYS A 126 -22.15 3.19 -2.79
CA LYS A 126 -23.29 4.14 -2.77
C LYS A 126 -23.39 4.94 -4.07
N SER A 127 -22.25 5.39 -4.60
CA SER A 127 -22.18 6.09 -5.89
C SER A 127 -22.63 5.19 -7.05
N LEU A 128 -22.28 3.90 -7.00
CA LEU A 128 -22.73 2.90 -7.98
C LEU A 128 -24.24 2.65 -7.88
N MET A 129 -24.79 2.55 -6.67
CA MET A 129 -26.24 2.41 -6.47
C MET A 129 -27.01 3.62 -7.01
N GLU A 130 -26.55 4.84 -6.73
CA GLU A 130 -27.19 6.04 -7.28
C GLU A 130 -27.09 6.11 -8.81
N TYR A 131 -25.95 5.70 -9.37
CA TYR A 131 -25.82 5.57 -10.81
C TYR A 131 -26.83 4.56 -11.40
N GLY A 132 -27.00 3.41 -10.75
CA GLY A 132 -28.00 2.41 -11.15
C GLY A 132 -29.42 2.95 -11.12
N ARG A 133 -29.79 3.70 -10.07
CA ARG A 133 -31.09 4.39 -10.00
C ARG A 133 -31.28 5.38 -11.15
N GLY A 134 -30.22 6.10 -11.55
CA GLY A 134 -30.22 6.98 -12.72
C GLY A 134 -30.46 6.25 -14.05
N LEU A 135 -30.20 4.94 -14.12
CA LEU A 135 -30.53 4.07 -15.27
C LEU A 135 -31.93 3.44 -15.17
N GLY A 136 -32.68 3.70 -14.08
CA GLY A 136 -33.94 3.03 -13.78
C GLY A 136 -33.76 1.60 -13.24
N VAL A 137 -32.57 1.25 -12.76
CA VAL A 137 -32.27 -0.05 -12.15
C VAL A 137 -32.20 0.12 -10.64
N GLU A 138 -33.28 -0.24 -9.94
CA GLU A 138 -33.29 -0.30 -8.47
C GLU A 138 -32.75 -1.67 -8.01
N VAL A 139 -31.65 -1.67 -7.25
CA VAL A 139 -31.02 -2.91 -6.77
C VAL A 139 -31.64 -3.36 -5.43
N ASP A 140 -32.06 -2.40 -4.60
CA ASP A 140 -32.48 -2.63 -3.21
C ASP A 140 -33.87 -3.30 -3.09
N ASP A 141 -34.70 -3.26 -4.12
CA ASP A 141 -36.06 -3.83 -4.16
C ASP A 141 -36.14 -5.20 -4.85
N ALA A 142 -34.99 -5.83 -5.12
CA ALA A 142 -34.96 -7.12 -5.81
C ALA A 142 -35.68 -8.22 -4.98
N PRO A 143 -36.58 -9.00 -5.58
CA PRO A 143 -37.39 -10.00 -4.87
C PRO A 143 -36.57 -11.23 -4.41
N ASP A 144 -35.42 -11.48 -5.05
CA ASP A 144 -34.53 -12.60 -4.79
C ASP A 144 -33.07 -12.27 -5.14
N VAL A 145 -32.16 -13.14 -4.71
CA VAL A 145 -30.70 -12.96 -4.86
C VAL A 145 -30.27 -12.97 -6.34
N GLU A 146 -30.93 -13.77 -7.18
CA GLU A 146 -30.60 -13.88 -8.60
C GLU A 146 -30.93 -12.57 -9.34
N THR A 147 -32.12 -12.02 -9.09
CA THR A 147 -32.54 -10.71 -9.60
C THR A 147 -31.64 -9.60 -9.07
N TRP A 148 -31.25 -9.67 -7.80
CA TRP A 148 -30.32 -8.72 -7.19
C TRP A 148 -28.96 -8.74 -7.90
N GLN A 149 -28.39 -9.94 -8.14
CA GLN A 149 -27.12 -10.11 -8.84
C GLN A 149 -27.20 -9.63 -10.28
N ALA A 150 -28.26 -9.99 -11.01
CA ALA A 150 -28.44 -9.58 -12.41
C ALA A 150 -28.56 -8.05 -12.55
N ARG A 151 -29.28 -7.39 -11.64
CA ARG A 151 -29.38 -5.92 -11.62
C ARG A 151 -28.06 -5.26 -11.26
N LEU A 152 -27.32 -5.81 -10.30
CA LEU A 152 -25.99 -5.32 -9.94
C LEU A 152 -25.00 -5.44 -11.11
N GLU A 153 -25.00 -6.59 -11.80
CA GLU A 153 -24.16 -6.84 -12.97
C GLU A 153 -24.49 -5.87 -14.09
N GLN A 154 -25.76 -5.65 -14.39
CA GLN A 154 -26.21 -4.64 -15.36
C GLN A 154 -25.68 -3.23 -15.03
N VAL A 155 -25.77 -2.81 -13.76
CA VAL A 155 -25.26 -1.51 -13.31
C VAL A 155 -23.74 -1.45 -13.44
N GLN A 156 -23.03 -2.53 -13.10
CA GLN A 156 -21.59 -2.61 -13.16
C GLN A 156 -21.05 -2.62 -14.60
N GLU A 157 -21.69 -3.35 -15.51
CA GLU A 157 -21.37 -3.34 -16.94
C GLU A 157 -21.57 -1.95 -17.53
N SER A 158 -22.72 -1.31 -17.26
CA SER A 158 -23.01 0.04 -17.74
C SER A 158 -22.02 1.07 -17.16
N TRP A 159 -21.67 0.92 -15.87
CA TRP A 159 -20.66 1.76 -15.23
C TRP A 159 -19.30 1.59 -15.90
N ASN A 160 -18.85 0.36 -16.14
CA ASN A 160 -17.56 0.06 -16.75
C ASN A 160 -17.47 0.50 -18.23
N ALA A 161 -18.61 0.56 -18.93
CA ALA A 161 -18.70 1.10 -20.29
C ALA A 161 -18.51 2.62 -20.35
N LEU A 162 -18.61 3.35 -19.22
CA LEU A 162 -18.37 4.78 -19.19
C LEU A 162 -16.87 5.12 -19.40
N PRO A 163 -16.56 6.19 -20.16
CA PRO A 163 -15.22 6.75 -20.20
C PRO A 163 -14.67 7.05 -18.80
N VAL A 164 -13.35 6.85 -18.60
CA VAL A 164 -12.69 7.00 -17.29
C VAL A 164 -12.96 8.36 -16.64
N HIS A 165 -12.99 9.45 -17.42
CA HIS A 165 -13.25 10.79 -16.90
C HIS A 165 -14.70 10.96 -16.39
N GLU A 166 -15.68 10.33 -17.03
CA GLU A 166 -17.08 10.33 -16.56
C GLU A 166 -17.24 9.50 -15.29
N ARG A 167 -16.55 8.36 -15.19
CA ARG A 167 -16.48 7.58 -13.94
C ARG A 167 -15.85 8.40 -12.81
N ARG A 168 -14.72 9.08 -13.06
CA ARG A 168 -14.03 9.95 -12.08
C ARG A 168 -14.86 11.17 -11.68
N ARG A 169 -15.71 11.70 -12.56
CA ARG A 169 -16.61 12.81 -12.24
C ARG A 169 -17.79 12.35 -11.36
N ARG A 170 -18.31 11.15 -11.59
CA ARG A 170 -19.46 10.56 -10.87
C ARG A 170 -19.08 9.88 -9.56
N MET A 171 -17.88 9.36 -9.52
CA MET A 171 -17.19 8.92 -8.33
C MET A 171 -15.96 9.82 -8.23
N PRO A 172 -16.13 11.09 -7.79
CA PRO A 172 -14.99 11.89 -7.40
C PRO A 172 -14.29 11.04 -6.34
N GLY A 173 -13.19 10.40 -6.73
CA GLY A 173 -12.36 9.69 -5.77
C GLY A 173 -12.15 10.63 -4.59
N PRO A 174 -12.21 10.13 -3.34
CA PRO A 174 -12.33 10.96 -2.14
C PRO A 174 -11.46 12.20 -2.29
N GLY A 175 -12.10 13.36 -2.50
CA GLY A 175 -11.45 14.48 -3.19
C GLY A 175 -10.31 15.00 -2.36
N GLU A 176 -9.04 14.79 -2.77
CA GLU A 176 -7.81 15.23 -2.06
C GLU A 176 -7.74 14.95 -0.54
N SER A 177 -8.72 14.24 0.00
CA SER A 177 -8.98 14.01 1.41
C SER A 177 -9.21 12.51 1.55
N GLN A 178 -8.08 11.81 1.64
CA GLN A 178 -7.87 10.64 2.46
C GLN A 178 -9.00 9.60 2.43
N LEU A 179 -8.74 8.45 1.79
CA LEU A 179 -9.02 7.21 2.53
C LEU A 179 -8.49 7.43 3.96
N SER A 180 -9.34 7.31 4.98
CA SER A 180 -8.86 7.52 6.33
C SER A 180 -7.64 6.64 6.55
N GLY A 181 -6.61 7.13 7.25
CA GLY A 181 -5.43 6.32 7.55
C GLY A 181 -5.82 4.97 8.16
N ALA A 182 -6.95 4.92 8.88
CA ALA A 182 -7.54 3.70 9.41
C ALA A 182 -8.04 2.71 8.34
N ASP A 183 -8.67 3.15 7.24
CA ASP A 183 -9.15 2.26 6.18
C ASP A 183 -8.00 1.68 5.35
N GLN A 184 -6.95 2.47 5.10
CA GLN A 184 -5.73 1.99 4.44
C GLN A 184 -4.97 1.01 5.34
N VAL A 185 -4.86 1.31 6.63
CA VAL A 185 -4.26 0.43 7.65
C VAL A 185 -5.08 -0.85 7.85
N MET A 186 -6.41 -0.80 7.78
CA MET A 186 -7.28 -1.99 7.87
C MET A 186 -7.22 -2.88 6.63
N LEU A 187 -7.01 -2.33 5.43
CA LEU A 187 -6.72 -3.13 4.22
C LEU A 187 -5.32 -3.77 4.33
N ALA A 188 -4.34 -3.00 4.81
CA ALA A 188 -2.96 -3.44 5.01
C ALA A 188 -2.85 -4.57 6.06
N HIS A 189 -3.61 -4.51 7.16
CA HIS A 189 -3.60 -5.53 8.22
C HIS A 189 -4.29 -6.86 7.85
N ARG A 190 -4.91 -6.99 6.67
CA ARG A 190 -5.50 -8.24 6.20
C ARG A 190 -4.54 -9.13 5.42
N VAL A 191 -3.32 -8.65 5.18
CA VAL A 191 -2.31 -9.34 4.37
C VAL A 191 -1.05 -9.54 5.18
N ASP A 192 -0.58 -10.78 5.29
CA ASP A 192 0.64 -11.12 6.05
C ASP A 192 1.91 -10.61 5.35
N ASP A 193 1.85 -10.33 4.04
CA ASP A 193 2.93 -9.71 3.26
C ASP A 193 2.87 -8.17 3.35
N PRO A 194 3.82 -7.52 4.05
CA PRO A 194 3.82 -6.08 4.26
C PRO A 194 3.98 -5.28 2.95
N ILE A 195 4.62 -5.85 1.92
CA ILE A 195 4.76 -5.20 0.61
C ILE A 195 3.44 -5.23 -0.15
N THR A 196 2.73 -6.36 -0.16
CA THR A 196 1.39 -6.45 -0.73
C THR A 196 0.41 -5.50 -0.01
N ALA A 197 0.51 -5.38 1.31
CA ALA A 197 -0.25 -4.41 2.08
C ALA A 197 -0.01 -2.96 1.61
N LEU A 198 1.23 -2.58 1.31
CA LEU A 198 1.56 -1.29 0.70
C LEU A 198 1.01 -1.15 -0.72
N LEU A 199 1.12 -2.17 -1.56
CA LEU A 199 0.59 -2.13 -2.94
C LEU A 199 -0.92 -1.84 -2.96
N LEU A 200 -1.67 -2.42 -2.02
CA LEU A 200 -3.10 -2.20 -1.89
C LEU A 200 -3.47 -0.74 -1.55
N THR A 201 -2.59 0.02 -0.89
CA THR A 201 -2.86 1.45 -0.63
C THR A 201 -2.81 2.30 -1.90
N PHE A 202 -2.09 1.82 -2.93
CA PHE A 202 -1.95 2.50 -4.23
C PHE A 202 -2.94 2.00 -5.30
N ALA A 203 -3.66 0.90 -5.07
CA ALA A 203 -4.46 0.21 -6.10
C ALA A 203 -5.47 1.13 -6.83
N GLY A 204 -6.05 2.11 -6.13
CA GLY A 204 -6.98 3.09 -6.72
C GLY A 204 -6.32 4.27 -7.46
N GLU A 205 -5.01 4.46 -7.30
CA GLU A 205 -4.25 5.57 -7.84
C GLU A 205 -3.37 5.18 -9.03
N LEU A 206 -3.20 3.88 -9.30
CA LEU A 206 -2.32 3.39 -10.36
C LEU A 206 -2.75 3.96 -11.74
N PRO A 207 -1.84 4.59 -12.49
CA PRO A 207 -2.12 5.12 -13.81
C PRO A 207 -2.45 4.00 -14.80
N SER A 208 -3.31 4.31 -15.78
CA SER A 208 -3.69 3.41 -16.89
C SER A 208 -3.17 3.93 -18.24
N GLY A 209 -1.99 4.58 -18.23
CA GLY A 209 -1.37 5.17 -19.41
C GLY A 209 -0.64 4.17 -20.30
N GLU A 210 -0.31 4.61 -21.51
CA GLU A 210 0.63 3.91 -22.37
C GLU A 210 2.04 4.00 -21.77
N LEU A 211 2.76 2.87 -21.78
CA LEU A 211 4.14 2.83 -21.32
C LEU A 211 5.09 3.43 -22.37
N PRO A 212 6.22 4.02 -21.95
CA PRO A 212 7.27 4.46 -22.86
C PRO A 212 7.71 3.32 -23.79
N PRO A 213 7.90 3.58 -25.09
CA PRO A 213 8.27 2.54 -26.05
C PRO A 213 9.68 1.99 -25.78
N PRO A 214 9.99 0.76 -26.22
CA PRO A 214 11.31 0.15 -26.02
C PRO A 214 12.48 1.02 -26.52
N GLY A 215 12.31 1.76 -27.63
CA GLY A 215 13.35 2.63 -28.17
C GLY A 215 13.77 3.79 -27.27
N GLU A 216 12.89 4.22 -26.35
CA GLU A 216 13.20 5.26 -25.37
C GLU A 216 13.82 4.68 -24.09
N THR A 217 13.46 3.45 -23.72
CA THR A 217 13.85 2.83 -22.45
C THR A 217 15.09 1.94 -22.55
N ALA A 218 15.28 1.26 -23.67
CA ALA A 218 16.44 0.40 -23.90
C ALA A 218 17.78 1.13 -23.80
N PRO A 219 17.96 2.38 -24.29
CA PRO A 219 19.20 3.12 -24.11
C PRO A 219 19.58 3.29 -22.64
N ILE A 220 18.61 3.60 -21.77
CA ILE A 220 18.83 3.76 -20.32
C ILE A 220 19.40 2.46 -19.73
N VAL A 221 18.76 1.33 -20.06
CA VAL A 221 19.20 0.01 -19.58
C VAL A 221 20.60 -0.34 -20.07
N ARG A 222 20.89 -0.13 -21.36
CA ARG A 222 22.20 -0.43 -21.97
C ARG A 222 23.33 0.34 -21.33
N THR A 223 23.09 1.62 -21.04
CA THR A 223 24.10 2.51 -20.45
C THR A 223 24.18 2.43 -18.93
N SER A 224 23.29 1.67 -18.29
CA SER A 224 23.28 1.55 -16.84
C SER A 224 24.55 0.82 -16.34
N PRO A 225 25.21 1.31 -15.27
CA PRO A 225 26.39 0.66 -14.73
C PRO A 225 26.17 -0.81 -14.35
N PHE A 226 24.97 -1.15 -13.88
CA PHE A 226 24.61 -2.52 -13.52
C PHE A 226 24.62 -3.46 -14.73
N THR A 227 24.02 -3.06 -15.86
CA THR A 227 24.04 -3.87 -17.10
C THR A 227 25.47 -4.05 -17.61
N HIS A 228 26.29 -3.00 -17.59
CA HIS A 228 27.70 -3.11 -17.98
C HIS A 228 28.48 -4.09 -17.10
N GLN A 229 28.22 -4.09 -15.79
CA GLN A 229 28.86 -5.03 -14.87
C GLN A 229 28.37 -6.47 -15.06
N MET A 230 27.08 -6.71 -15.32
CA MET A 230 26.59 -8.05 -15.67
C MET A 230 27.24 -8.57 -16.95
N GLN A 231 27.43 -7.72 -17.97
CA GLN A 231 28.15 -8.10 -19.18
C GLN A 231 29.64 -8.34 -18.94
N ALA A 232 30.27 -7.57 -18.06
CA ALA A 232 31.66 -7.78 -17.66
C ALA A 232 31.83 -9.12 -16.95
N LEU A 233 30.93 -9.46 -16.02
CA LEU A 233 30.87 -10.77 -15.38
C LEU A 233 30.75 -11.91 -16.40
N CYS A 234 29.82 -11.80 -17.35
CA CYS A 234 29.66 -12.81 -18.40
C CYS A 234 30.90 -12.95 -19.28
N ARG A 235 31.62 -11.86 -19.58
CA ARG A 235 32.89 -11.89 -20.32
C ARG A 235 34.01 -12.53 -19.52
N TRP A 236 34.08 -12.23 -18.22
CA TRP A 236 35.05 -12.86 -17.30
C TRP A 236 34.86 -14.38 -17.23
N MET A 237 33.63 -14.88 -17.23
CA MET A 237 33.34 -16.32 -17.23
C MET A 237 33.89 -17.06 -18.48
N GLY A 238 34.15 -16.38 -19.59
CA GLY A 238 34.59 -17.00 -20.83
C GLY A 238 33.53 -17.95 -21.40
N GLU A 239 33.86 -19.23 -21.54
CA GLU A 239 32.92 -20.25 -22.05
C GLU A 239 31.96 -20.75 -20.98
N ARG A 240 32.43 -20.89 -19.73
CA ARG A 240 31.66 -21.36 -18.57
C ARG A 240 32.43 -21.14 -17.27
N ALA A 241 31.70 -21.03 -16.16
CA ALA A 241 32.27 -21.05 -14.81
C ALA A 241 31.72 -22.22 -13.99
N GLU A 242 32.53 -22.74 -13.08
CA GLU A 242 32.10 -23.80 -12.16
C GLU A 242 31.33 -23.21 -10.97
N VAL A 243 30.19 -23.82 -10.64
CA VAL A 243 29.32 -23.42 -9.53
C VAL A 243 29.13 -24.55 -8.53
N THR A 244 28.65 -24.21 -7.33
CA THR A 244 28.20 -25.15 -6.32
C THR A 244 26.88 -25.81 -6.74
N LYS A 245 26.43 -26.83 -5.99
CA LYS A 245 25.10 -27.44 -6.18
C LYS A 245 23.93 -26.47 -6.00
N THR A 246 24.16 -25.35 -5.30
CA THR A 246 23.15 -24.30 -5.10
C THR A 246 23.22 -23.22 -6.19
N GLY A 247 24.02 -23.42 -7.24
CA GLY A 247 24.08 -22.51 -8.38
C GLY A 247 24.90 -21.24 -8.15
N VAL A 248 25.77 -21.22 -7.13
CA VAL A 248 26.59 -20.05 -6.76
C VAL A 248 28.05 -20.31 -7.16
N LEU A 249 28.79 -19.27 -7.56
CA LEU A 249 30.22 -19.41 -7.86
C LEU A 249 31.00 -20.06 -6.71
N ARG A 250 31.94 -20.94 -7.05
CA ARG A 250 32.84 -21.51 -6.05
C ARG A 250 33.73 -20.40 -5.44
N PRO A 251 34.12 -20.50 -4.15
CA PRO A 251 34.79 -19.40 -3.45
C PRO A 251 36.03 -18.85 -4.17
N ALA A 252 36.91 -19.71 -4.70
CA ALA A 252 38.09 -19.27 -5.43
C ALA A 252 37.74 -18.44 -6.69
N ALA A 253 36.81 -18.94 -7.52
CA ALA A 253 36.34 -18.26 -8.71
C ALA A 253 35.60 -16.96 -8.38
N ALA A 254 34.85 -16.94 -7.27
CA ALA A 254 34.18 -15.74 -6.79
C ALA A 254 35.17 -14.64 -6.39
N HIS A 255 36.29 -15.00 -5.72
CA HIS A 255 37.32 -14.02 -5.34
C HIS A 255 38.00 -13.44 -6.57
N GLU A 256 38.32 -14.29 -7.54
CA GLU A 256 38.88 -13.87 -8.82
C GLU A 256 37.92 -12.93 -9.57
N ALA A 257 36.63 -13.26 -9.66
CA ALA A 257 35.62 -12.40 -10.28
C ALA A 257 35.51 -11.05 -9.57
N TYR A 258 35.47 -11.05 -8.24
CA TYR A 258 35.35 -9.84 -7.44
C TYR A 258 36.51 -8.86 -7.69
N GLU A 259 37.73 -9.38 -7.76
CA GLU A 259 38.94 -8.60 -8.07
C GLU A 259 38.92 -8.13 -9.53
N ALA A 260 38.69 -9.04 -10.48
CA ALA A 260 38.73 -8.74 -11.91
C ALA A 260 37.68 -7.70 -12.35
N LEU A 261 36.53 -7.69 -11.69
CA LEU A 261 35.44 -6.74 -11.97
C LEU A 261 35.56 -5.43 -11.16
N GLY A 262 36.56 -5.32 -10.28
CA GLY A 262 36.79 -4.13 -9.45
C GLY A 262 35.66 -3.85 -8.45
N LEU A 263 35.00 -4.91 -7.95
CA LEU A 263 33.79 -4.76 -7.11
C LEU A 263 34.09 -4.19 -5.73
N GLU A 264 35.36 -4.06 -5.33
CA GLU A 264 35.77 -3.39 -4.09
C GLU A 264 35.34 -1.92 -4.06
N THR A 265 35.57 -1.18 -5.15
CA THR A 265 35.18 0.22 -5.23
C THR A 265 33.66 0.35 -5.16
N TRP A 266 32.96 -0.55 -5.83
CA TRP A 266 31.50 -0.56 -5.81
C TRP A 266 30.94 -0.89 -4.42
N THR A 267 31.50 -1.89 -3.74
CA THR A 267 31.15 -2.24 -2.36
C THR A 267 31.37 -1.06 -1.42
N ARG A 268 32.52 -0.36 -1.52
CA ARG A 268 32.77 0.85 -0.73
C ARG A 268 31.73 1.95 -1.00
N GLN A 269 31.38 2.20 -2.26
CA GLN A 269 30.38 3.22 -2.61
C GLN A 269 28.99 2.89 -2.03
N GLN A 270 28.57 1.62 -2.11
CA GLN A 270 27.30 1.16 -1.56
C GLN A 270 27.25 1.25 -0.03
N LEU A 271 28.33 0.86 0.63
CA LEU A 271 28.48 1.00 2.08
C LEU A 271 28.49 2.48 2.50
N ALA A 272 29.28 3.33 1.84
CA ALA A 272 29.33 4.76 2.12
C ALA A 272 27.94 5.40 2.04
N ARG A 273 27.13 5.02 1.05
CA ARG A 273 25.75 5.46 0.93
C ARG A 273 24.87 4.95 2.07
N SER A 274 24.95 3.65 2.35
CA SER A 274 24.15 3.00 3.41
C SER A 274 24.41 3.54 4.82
N TYR A 275 25.63 4.03 5.07
CA TYR A 275 26.06 4.51 6.38
C TYR A 275 26.19 6.03 6.46
N ARG A 276 25.85 6.78 5.39
CA ARG A 276 25.99 8.24 5.31
C ARG A 276 25.26 8.97 6.44
N HIS A 277 24.06 8.50 6.78
CA HIS A 277 23.20 9.09 7.81
C HIS A 277 23.13 8.22 9.07
N TYR A 278 23.96 7.17 9.14
CA TYR A 278 23.89 6.21 10.22
C TYR A 278 24.66 6.72 11.43
N VAL A 279 23.92 7.17 12.43
CA VAL A 279 24.47 7.66 13.69
C VAL A 279 24.40 6.53 14.71
N SER A 280 25.52 5.90 15.03
CA SER A 280 25.64 4.99 16.18
C SER A 280 26.93 5.29 16.95
N PRO A 281 27.02 4.97 18.25
CA PRO A 281 28.26 5.15 19.02
C PRO A 281 29.48 4.53 18.33
N ALA A 282 29.31 3.31 17.79
CA ALA A 282 30.38 2.59 17.10
C ALA A 282 30.87 3.28 15.83
N VAL A 283 30.02 4.04 15.13
CA VAL A 283 30.40 4.84 13.95
C VAL A 283 30.95 6.21 14.36
N ALA A 284 30.39 6.82 15.41
CA ALA A 284 30.87 8.08 15.95
C ALA A 284 32.32 7.99 16.47
N ASP A 285 32.68 6.86 17.09
CA ASP A 285 34.01 6.63 17.66
C ASP A 285 35.13 6.50 16.62
N VAL A 286 34.82 6.01 15.41
CA VAL A 286 35.84 5.72 14.37
C VAL A 286 35.71 6.56 13.12
N GLY A 287 34.58 7.24 12.92
CA GLY A 287 34.24 7.97 11.71
C GLY A 287 33.63 7.07 10.61
N ALA A 288 32.76 7.65 9.78
CA ALA A 288 32.02 6.92 8.75
C ALA A 288 32.93 6.24 7.71
N ASP A 289 33.97 6.91 7.24
CA ASP A 289 34.89 6.36 6.22
C ASP A 289 35.68 5.16 6.74
N ALA A 290 36.25 5.27 7.94
CA ALA A 290 36.98 4.16 8.56
C ALA A 290 36.05 2.98 8.90
N TRP A 291 34.78 3.27 9.22
CA TRP A 291 33.76 2.24 9.40
C TRP A 291 33.45 1.51 8.09
N VAL A 292 33.29 2.25 6.99
CA VAL A 292 33.09 1.70 5.64
C VAL A 292 34.28 0.84 5.24
N ASP A 293 35.52 1.31 5.43
CA ASP A 293 36.72 0.53 5.11
C ASP A 293 36.81 -0.75 5.95
N ARG A 294 36.45 -0.68 7.24
CA ARG A 294 36.37 -1.86 8.11
C ARG A 294 35.34 -2.87 7.62
N LEU A 295 34.18 -2.42 7.13
CA LEU A 295 33.14 -3.30 6.60
C LEU A 295 33.54 -3.89 5.25
N ALA A 296 34.08 -3.06 4.35
CA ALA A 296 34.51 -3.47 3.02
C ALA A 296 35.68 -4.47 3.05
N SER A 297 36.53 -4.42 4.08
CA SER A 297 37.64 -5.35 4.28
C SER A 297 37.27 -6.66 5.00
N ARG A 298 36.00 -6.86 5.38
CA ARG A 298 35.58 -8.11 6.02
C ARG A 298 35.73 -9.28 5.04
N PRO A 299 36.44 -10.35 5.43
CA PRO A 299 36.51 -11.54 4.59
C PRO A 299 35.14 -12.22 4.56
N TRP A 300 34.72 -12.62 3.37
CA TRP A 300 33.52 -13.42 3.14
C TRP A 300 33.91 -14.87 2.86
N ARG A 301 33.05 -15.82 3.23
CA ARG A 301 33.36 -17.26 3.14
C ARG A 301 32.77 -17.92 1.90
N TYR A 302 31.63 -17.41 1.45
CA TYR A 302 30.92 -17.89 0.27
C TYR A 302 30.61 -16.72 -0.67
N ALA A 303 30.46 -16.98 -1.96
CA ALA A 303 30.18 -15.91 -2.92
C ALA A 303 28.85 -15.18 -2.61
N GLY A 304 27.87 -15.88 -2.03
CA GLY A 304 26.61 -15.28 -1.58
C GLY A 304 26.75 -14.33 -0.38
N ASP A 305 27.86 -14.39 0.35
CA ASP A 305 28.16 -13.42 1.42
C ASP A 305 28.77 -12.12 0.85
N CYS A 306 29.18 -12.13 -0.42
CA CYS A 306 29.68 -10.96 -1.13
C CYS A 306 28.53 -10.26 -1.86
N GLU A 307 27.88 -9.32 -1.17
CA GLU A 307 26.65 -8.66 -1.65
C GLU A 307 26.78 -8.08 -3.07
N ALA A 308 27.90 -7.42 -3.39
CA ALA A 308 28.12 -6.85 -4.73
C ALA A 308 28.16 -7.92 -5.83
N LEU A 309 28.83 -9.05 -5.58
CA LEU A 309 28.93 -10.15 -6.53
C LEU A 309 27.63 -10.95 -6.61
N ASP A 310 27.02 -11.26 -5.47
CA ASP A 310 25.75 -12.00 -5.41
C ASP A 310 24.64 -11.26 -6.14
N ARG A 311 24.56 -9.93 -5.96
CA ARG A 311 23.65 -9.04 -6.67
C ARG A 311 23.81 -9.12 -8.20
N LEU A 312 25.05 -9.08 -8.70
CA LEU A 312 25.32 -9.23 -10.14
C LEU A 312 24.96 -10.63 -10.64
N TRP A 313 25.34 -11.65 -9.88
CA TRP A 313 25.14 -13.05 -10.22
C TRP A 313 23.65 -13.38 -10.37
N ARG A 314 22.84 -13.01 -9.36
CA ARG A 314 21.38 -13.20 -9.37
C ARG A 314 20.71 -12.38 -10.47
N GLY A 315 21.11 -11.12 -10.64
CA GLY A 315 20.59 -10.27 -11.72
C GLY A 315 20.87 -10.85 -13.11
N ALA A 316 22.07 -11.39 -13.32
CA ALA A 316 22.46 -12.01 -14.58
C ALA A 316 21.72 -13.33 -14.84
N ILE A 317 21.47 -14.15 -13.81
CA ILE A 317 20.62 -15.35 -13.93
C ILE A 317 19.17 -14.96 -14.24
N ALA A 318 18.59 -14.05 -13.47
CA ALA A 318 17.18 -13.63 -13.62
C ALA A 318 16.92 -13.02 -15.01
N SER A 319 17.87 -12.27 -15.54
CA SER A 319 17.79 -11.71 -16.90
C SER A 319 18.06 -12.72 -18.02
N GLY A 320 18.54 -13.93 -17.69
CA GLY A 320 18.91 -14.95 -18.67
C GLY A 320 20.26 -14.69 -19.35
N LEU A 321 21.09 -13.78 -18.81
CA LEU A 321 22.46 -13.58 -19.26
C LEU A 321 23.39 -14.70 -18.78
N ILE A 322 23.02 -15.41 -17.71
CA ILE A 322 23.68 -16.63 -17.24
C ILE A 322 22.64 -17.74 -17.16
N GLU A 323 22.99 -18.90 -17.69
CA GLU A 323 22.21 -20.14 -17.57
C GLU A 323 22.97 -21.15 -16.72
N LEU A 324 22.26 -21.83 -15.81
CA LEU A 324 22.84 -22.87 -14.96
C LEU A 324 22.48 -24.25 -15.50
N ASP A 325 23.49 -25.12 -15.61
CA ASP A 325 23.32 -26.55 -15.92
C ASP A 325 24.22 -27.39 -15.00
N GLY A 326 23.59 -28.08 -14.04
CA GLY A 326 24.28 -28.85 -13.01
C GLY A 326 25.22 -27.99 -12.16
N THR A 327 26.52 -28.27 -12.25
CA THR A 327 27.59 -27.53 -11.55
C THR A 327 28.32 -26.55 -12.46
N TRP A 328 27.71 -26.15 -13.57
CA TRP A 328 28.26 -25.22 -14.54
C TRP A 328 27.31 -24.06 -14.80
N ALA A 329 27.88 -22.90 -15.06
CA ALA A 329 27.18 -21.70 -15.47
C ALA A 329 27.72 -21.22 -16.82
N TYR A 330 26.83 -20.87 -17.74
CA TYR A 330 27.13 -20.52 -19.11
C TYR A 330 26.68 -19.09 -19.40
N PRO A 331 27.55 -18.21 -19.90
CA PRO A 331 27.14 -16.88 -20.32
C PRO A 331 26.36 -16.96 -21.63
N ARG A 332 25.25 -16.23 -21.71
CA ARG A 332 24.39 -16.08 -22.90
C ARG A 332 24.50 -14.65 -23.43
N LEU A 333 25.71 -14.24 -23.82
CA LEU A 333 25.93 -12.95 -24.45
C LEU A 333 25.68 -13.04 -25.96
N GLU A 334 24.46 -12.73 -26.39
CA GLU A 334 24.18 -12.55 -27.81
C GLU A 334 24.80 -11.23 -28.32
N PRO A 335 25.43 -11.23 -29.50
CA PRO A 335 26.12 -10.05 -30.04
C PRO A 335 25.18 -8.94 -30.50
N GLU A 336 23.96 -9.29 -30.92
CA GLU A 336 22.93 -8.33 -31.34
C GLU A 336 21.65 -8.58 -30.55
N ARG A 337 21.13 -7.53 -29.93
CA ARG A 337 19.88 -7.54 -29.19
C ARG A 337 19.07 -6.31 -29.57
N ASP A 338 17.79 -6.52 -29.86
CA ASP A 338 16.86 -5.43 -30.09
C ASP A 338 16.51 -4.68 -28.79
N ASP A 339 15.78 -3.59 -28.92
CA ASP A 339 15.38 -2.73 -27.82
C ASP A 339 14.55 -3.51 -26.78
N GLU A 340 13.63 -4.37 -27.22
CA GLU A 340 12.78 -5.16 -26.34
C GLU A 340 13.58 -6.16 -25.48
N ALA A 341 14.58 -6.81 -26.05
CA ALA A 341 15.46 -7.72 -25.34
C ALA A 341 16.23 -6.99 -24.23
N TRP A 342 16.74 -5.78 -24.49
CA TRP A 342 17.40 -4.97 -23.47
C TRP A 342 16.46 -4.56 -22.34
N VAL A 343 15.25 -4.09 -22.67
CA VAL A 343 14.24 -3.74 -21.66
C VAL A 343 13.91 -4.96 -20.80
N ARG A 344 13.73 -6.14 -21.41
CA ARG A 344 13.45 -7.39 -20.69
C ARG A 344 14.58 -7.82 -19.76
N ILE A 345 15.83 -7.67 -20.19
CA ILE A 345 17.03 -7.94 -19.36
C ILE A 345 17.02 -7.03 -18.12
N GLY A 346 16.91 -5.72 -18.34
CA GLY A 346 16.91 -4.74 -17.25
C GLY A 346 15.75 -4.97 -16.28
N MET A 347 14.56 -5.21 -16.82
CA MET A 347 13.34 -5.46 -16.06
C MET A 347 13.48 -6.70 -15.16
N ARG A 348 13.87 -7.85 -15.72
CA ARG A 348 14.01 -9.08 -14.93
C ARG A 348 15.10 -8.98 -13.87
N ALA A 349 16.24 -8.39 -14.24
CA ALA A 349 17.33 -8.19 -13.29
C ALA A 349 16.90 -7.26 -12.14
N GLY A 350 16.31 -6.11 -12.46
CA GLY A 350 15.83 -5.18 -11.44
C GLY A 350 14.72 -5.75 -10.55
N VAL A 351 13.81 -6.56 -11.10
CA VAL A 351 12.71 -7.15 -10.33
C VAL A 351 13.29 -8.13 -9.31
N GLN A 352 14.23 -8.98 -9.74
CA GLN A 352 14.95 -9.86 -8.82
C GLN A 352 15.60 -9.07 -7.67
N LEU A 353 16.27 -7.95 -7.96
CA LEU A 353 16.89 -7.12 -6.94
C LEU A 353 15.87 -6.50 -5.98
N LEU A 354 14.74 -6.01 -6.51
CA LEU A 354 13.69 -5.44 -5.68
C LEU A 354 13.04 -6.51 -4.79
N GLU A 355 12.83 -7.72 -5.31
CA GLU A 355 12.32 -8.86 -4.55
C GLU A 355 13.27 -9.27 -3.43
N ASP A 356 14.57 -9.36 -3.71
CA ASP A 356 15.59 -9.63 -2.70
C ASP A 356 15.57 -8.55 -1.59
N LEU A 357 15.39 -7.27 -1.94
CA LEU A 357 15.21 -6.19 -0.97
C LEU A 357 13.92 -6.37 -0.15
N CYS A 358 12.82 -6.77 -0.80
CA CYS A 358 11.52 -6.96 -0.15
C CYS A 358 11.53 -8.10 0.89
N THR A 359 12.51 -9.01 0.86
CA THR A 359 12.69 -10.00 1.94
C THR A 359 13.03 -9.37 3.29
N ASN A 360 13.57 -8.16 3.29
CA ASN A 360 13.72 -7.31 4.46
C ASN A 360 12.78 -6.10 4.33
N PRO A 361 11.51 -6.22 4.74
CA PRO A 361 10.50 -5.20 4.50
C PRO A 361 10.92 -3.82 5.05
N TYR A 362 11.61 -3.80 6.20
CA TYR A 362 12.15 -2.59 6.83
C TYR A 362 13.16 -1.82 5.96
N ALA A 363 13.87 -2.50 5.06
CA ALA A 363 14.77 -1.87 4.11
C ALA A 363 13.98 -1.36 2.89
N ALA A 364 13.08 -2.18 2.33
CA ALA A 364 12.47 -1.91 1.03
C ALA A 364 11.39 -0.82 1.06
N PHE A 365 10.67 -0.65 2.17
CA PHE A 365 9.43 0.14 2.22
C PHE A 365 9.53 1.56 1.67
N GLY A 366 10.52 2.33 2.11
CA GLY A 366 10.62 3.73 1.69
C GLY A 366 10.98 3.87 0.22
N LEU A 367 11.80 2.96 -0.31
CA LEU A 367 12.08 2.91 -1.73
C LEU A 367 10.84 2.52 -2.53
N VAL A 368 10.16 1.43 -2.15
CA VAL A 368 8.94 0.97 -2.81
C VAL A 368 7.87 2.06 -2.82
N TYR A 369 7.64 2.72 -1.68
CA TYR A 369 6.73 3.87 -1.60
C TYR A 369 7.17 4.98 -2.56
N GLY A 370 8.44 5.36 -2.55
CA GLY A 370 8.98 6.39 -3.45
C GLY A 370 8.79 6.05 -4.93
N LEU A 371 9.04 4.80 -5.32
CA LEU A 371 8.84 4.31 -6.69
C LEU A 371 7.36 4.35 -7.08
N LEU A 372 6.46 3.80 -6.26
CA LEU A 372 5.02 3.80 -6.53
C LEU A 372 4.45 5.22 -6.56
N ARG A 373 4.90 6.09 -5.65
CA ARG A 373 4.43 7.47 -5.61
C ARG A 373 4.90 8.28 -6.80
N SER A 374 6.13 8.05 -7.27
CA SER A 374 6.63 8.65 -8.51
C SER A 374 5.88 8.12 -9.73
N TYR A 375 5.59 6.81 -9.76
CA TYR A 375 4.78 6.16 -10.78
C TYR A 375 3.38 6.79 -10.89
N VAL A 376 2.66 6.91 -9.77
CA VAL A 376 1.34 7.55 -9.72
C VAL A 376 1.37 9.01 -10.20
N ARG A 377 2.48 9.72 -9.95
CA ARG A 377 2.66 11.11 -10.36
C ARG A 377 3.26 11.27 -11.77
N GLY A 378 3.34 10.20 -12.56
CA GLY A 378 3.89 10.24 -13.92
C GLY A 378 5.38 10.56 -13.94
N CYS A 379 6.18 9.81 -13.17
CA CYS A 379 7.62 9.97 -13.03
C CYS A 379 8.07 11.30 -12.40
N ALA A 380 7.19 12.00 -11.68
CA ALA A 380 7.56 13.20 -10.95
C ALA A 380 8.43 12.88 -9.72
N VAL A 381 9.21 13.88 -9.28
CA VAL A 381 10.01 13.79 -8.04
C VAL A 381 9.10 13.63 -6.83
N VAL A 382 9.39 12.63 -6.01
CA VAL A 382 8.79 12.41 -4.70
C VAL A 382 9.74 12.95 -3.64
N PRO A 383 9.35 13.99 -2.88
CA PRO A 383 10.23 14.61 -1.90
C PRO A 383 10.69 13.63 -0.82
N TRP A 384 11.95 13.76 -0.38
CA TRP A 384 12.47 12.92 0.70
C TRP A 384 11.68 13.05 2.00
N GLN A 385 11.19 14.25 2.31
CA GLN A 385 10.35 14.48 3.48
C GLN A 385 9.04 13.67 3.42
N GLU A 386 8.47 13.49 2.22
CA GLU A 386 7.27 12.68 2.04
C GLU A 386 7.57 11.20 2.28
N ILE A 387 8.65 10.67 1.70
CA ILE A 387 9.06 9.27 1.86
C ILE A 387 9.38 8.96 3.33
N LEU A 388 10.11 9.85 4.00
CA LEU A 388 10.48 9.70 5.41
C LEU A 388 9.29 9.87 6.34
N GLY A 389 8.35 10.77 6.01
CA GLY A 389 7.09 10.92 6.72
C GLY A 389 6.25 9.65 6.67
N PHE A 390 6.08 9.09 5.46
CA PHE A 390 5.41 7.80 5.28
C PHE A 390 6.06 6.70 6.12
N LEU A 391 7.38 6.55 6.08
CA LEU A 391 8.08 5.55 6.90
C LEU A 391 7.86 5.78 8.40
N ALA A 392 7.89 7.03 8.86
CA ALA A 392 7.67 7.34 10.27
C ALA A 392 6.25 6.97 10.74
N ASP A 393 5.26 6.98 9.83
CA ASP A 393 3.88 6.60 10.14
C ASP A 393 3.65 5.09 9.97
N TRP A 394 4.28 4.47 8.96
CA TRP A 394 4.11 3.06 8.59
C TRP A 394 4.88 2.10 9.51
N ASP A 395 6.12 2.44 9.88
CA ASP A 395 7.07 1.55 10.57
C ASP A 395 6.79 1.39 12.08
N ARG A 396 5.68 1.91 12.59
CA ARG A 396 5.49 2.09 14.03
C ARG A 396 4.42 1.18 14.63
N SER A 397 4.80 -0.08 14.86
CA SER A 397 4.19 -0.82 15.95
C SER A 397 4.36 -0.05 17.29
N VAL A 398 3.48 -0.28 18.26
CA VAL A 398 3.58 0.37 19.57
C VAL A 398 4.86 -0.08 20.32
N ASP A 399 5.31 -1.30 20.09
CA ASP A 399 6.47 -1.90 20.77
C ASP A 399 7.81 -1.41 20.23
N GLU A 400 7.94 -1.14 18.92
CA GLU A 400 9.17 -0.60 18.33
C GLU A 400 9.40 0.86 18.70
N ARG A 401 8.32 1.66 18.79
CA ARG A 401 8.40 3.02 19.36
C ARG A 401 8.98 3.00 20.77
N ALA A 402 8.59 2.00 21.58
CA ALA A 402 9.10 1.84 22.93
C ALA A 402 10.58 1.41 22.93
N TYR A 403 11.00 0.54 22.01
CA TYR A 403 12.40 0.13 21.89
C TYR A 403 13.32 1.28 21.45
N GLU A 404 12.97 2.01 20.40
CA GLU A 404 13.77 3.13 19.89
C GLU A 404 13.88 4.28 20.91
N GLN A 405 12.79 4.59 21.61
CA GLN A 405 12.79 5.52 22.74
C GLN A 405 13.67 5.02 23.89
N SER A 406 13.71 3.71 24.14
CA SER A 406 14.53 3.12 25.22
C SER A 406 16.03 3.21 24.95
N ILE A 407 16.46 3.25 23.68
CA ILE A 407 17.87 3.38 23.31
C ILE A 407 18.28 4.82 22.98
N GLY A 408 17.36 5.78 23.03
CA GLY A 408 17.64 7.21 22.81
C GLY A 408 18.04 7.57 21.39
N TYR A 409 17.66 6.76 20.40
CA TYR A 409 17.96 7.00 18.99
C TYR A 409 16.93 7.93 18.35
N ASP A 410 17.39 8.88 17.54
CA ASP A 410 16.53 9.63 16.63
C ASP A 410 16.13 8.72 15.45
N ALA A 411 14.83 8.50 15.27
CA ALA A 411 14.29 7.61 14.25
C ALA A 411 14.51 8.15 12.83
N ALA A 412 14.57 9.48 12.64
CA ALA A 412 14.63 10.07 11.30
C ALA A 412 15.94 9.77 10.53
N PRO A 413 17.15 9.91 11.12
CA PRO A 413 18.40 9.50 10.49
C PRO A 413 18.48 8.00 10.16
N LEU A 414 17.87 7.15 11.00
CA LEU A 414 17.82 5.71 10.78
C LEU A 414 16.94 5.37 9.58
N SER A 415 15.73 5.93 9.52
CA SER A 415 14.83 5.76 8.37
C SER A 415 15.49 6.25 7.08
N ARG A 416 16.20 7.38 7.12
CA ARG A 416 16.96 7.86 5.95
C ARG A 416 18.04 6.88 5.52
N SER A 417 18.84 6.37 6.46
CA SER A 417 19.89 5.38 6.17
C SER A 417 19.32 4.10 5.55
N ARG A 418 18.14 3.64 6.01
CA ARG A 418 17.44 2.48 5.44
C ARG A 418 17.02 2.74 4.00
N VAL A 419 16.43 3.90 3.73
CA VAL A 419 16.09 4.32 2.36
C VAL A 419 17.34 4.40 1.48
N ASP A 420 18.41 5.03 1.96
CA ASP A 420 19.65 5.17 1.19
C ASP A 420 20.30 3.82 0.86
N ARG A 421 20.25 2.85 1.77
CA ARG A 421 20.70 1.48 1.52
C ARG A 421 19.92 0.85 0.37
N SER A 422 18.60 0.91 0.43
CA SER A 422 17.75 0.32 -0.62
C SER A 422 17.89 1.05 -1.95
N CYS A 423 17.97 2.38 -1.92
CA CYS A 423 18.28 3.18 -3.09
C CYS A 423 19.64 2.75 -3.69
N GLY A 424 20.66 2.52 -2.86
CA GLY A 424 21.96 2.01 -3.30
C GLY A 424 21.86 0.72 -4.10
N ALA A 425 21.07 -0.24 -3.61
CA ALA A 425 20.90 -1.54 -4.26
C ALA A 425 20.32 -1.46 -5.68
N LEU A 426 19.49 -0.45 -5.98
CA LEU A 426 18.87 -0.26 -7.30
C LEU A 426 19.42 0.92 -8.11
N ALA A 427 20.23 1.82 -7.55
CA ALA A 427 20.62 3.06 -8.22
C ALA A 427 21.37 2.85 -9.55
N ASP A 428 22.14 1.76 -9.65
CA ASP A 428 22.94 1.47 -10.84
C ASP A 428 22.14 0.83 -11.98
N THR A 429 20.85 0.55 -11.76
CA THR A 429 19.96 -0.10 -12.73
C THR A 429 19.32 0.87 -13.72
N GLY A 430 19.34 2.17 -13.41
CA GLY A 430 18.66 3.20 -14.19
C GLY A 430 17.14 3.27 -13.97
N VAL A 431 16.58 2.55 -12.99
CA VAL A 431 15.14 2.60 -12.66
C VAL A 431 14.70 4.00 -12.19
N PHE A 432 15.54 4.69 -11.43
CA PHE A 432 15.21 6.01 -10.90
C PHE A 432 16.44 6.93 -10.91
N THR A 433 16.17 8.21 -10.74
CA THR A 433 17.17 9.24 -10.44
C THR A 433 16.96 9.75 -9.03
N GLU A 434 18.06 10.03 -8.34
CA GLU A 434 18.07 10.66 -7.03
C GLU A 434 18.63 12.08 -7.16
N SER A 435 18.03 13.01 -6.44
CA SER A 435 18.48 14.37 -6.24
C SER A 435 18.38 14.77 -4.77
N GLU A 436 18.90 15.94 -4.40
CA GLU A 436 18.69 16.49 -3.06
C GLU A 436 17.20 16.70 -2.74
N ALA A 437 16.37 16.95 -3.76
CA ALA A 437 14.94 17.17 -3.59
C ALA A 437 14.18 15.86 -3.30
N GLY A 438 14.61 14.74 -3.88
CA GLY A 438 13.84 13.51 -3.84
C GLY A 438 14.27 12.46 -4.86
N LEU A 439 13.36 11.52 -5.09
CA LEU A 439 13.51 10.41 -6.04
C LEU A 439 12.47 10.53 -7.16
N ALA A 440 12.87 10.29 -8.40
CA ALA A 440 11.96 10.23 -9.56
C ALA A 440 12.27 9.02 -10.42
N LEU A 441 11.24 8.32 -10.92
CA LEU A 441 11.41 7.28 -11.93
C LEU A 441 11.99 7.86 -13.22
N THR A 442 12.81 7.06 -13.89
CA THR A 442 13.14 7.32 -15.30
C THR A 442 12.04 6.74 -16.21
N PRO A 443 12.08 7.00 -17.52
CA PRO A 443 11.20 6.28 -18.46
C PRO A 443 11.31 4.76 -18.36
N PHE A 444 12.51 4.22 -18.10
CA PHE A 444 12.67 2.79 -17.83
C PHE A 444 12.05 2.39 -16.48
N GLY A 445 12.15 3.25 -15.46
CA GLY A 445 11.49 3.08 -14.17
C GLY A 445 9.98 2.88 -14.27
N ASP A 446 9.32 3.58 -15.18
CA ASP A 446 7.88 3.47 -15.43
C ASP A 446 7.49 2.07 -15.93
N VAL A 447 8.23 1.57 -16.93
CA VAL A 447 8.10 0.20 -17.45
C VAL A 447 8.41 -0.83 -16.37
N PHE A 448 9.46 -0.57 -15.59
CA PHE A 448 9.92 -1.42 -14.50
C PHE A 448 8.86 -1.63 -13.42
N VAL A 449 8.30 -0.54 -12.87
CA VAL A 449 7.27 -0.61 -11.81
C VAL A 449 6.03 -1.33 -12.34
N THR A 450 5.61 -1.04 -13.58
CA THR A 450 4.47 -1.71 -14.21
C THR A 450 4.69 -3.23 -14.32
N ALA A 451 5.89 -3.65 -14.71
CA ALA A 451 6.23 -5.07 -14.80
C ALA A 451 6.29 -5.75 -13.43
N TRP A 452 6.84 -5.05 -12.43
CA TRP A 452 6.89 -5.54 -11.05
C TRP A 452 5.50 -5.74 -10.45
N LEU A 453 4.58 -4.80 -10.66
CA LEU A 453 3.18 -4.93 -10.24
C LEU A 453 2.53 -6.17 -10.87
N LYS A 454 2.69 -6.37 -12.19
CA LYS A 454 2.20 -7.56 -12.90
C LYS A 454 2.85 -8.86 -12.43
N TYR A 455 4.09 -8.81 -11.94
CA TYR A 455 4.77 -9.98 -11.36
C TYR A 455 4.14 -10.36 -10.02
N ARG A 456 3.81 -9.38 -9.17
CA ARG A 456 3.18 -9.58 -7.85
C ARG A 456 1.69 -9.95 -7.91
N GLU A 457 1.02 -9.72 -9.03
CA GLU A 457 -0.37 -10.18 -9.27
C GLU A 457 -0.49 -11.67 -9.63
N ARG A 458 0.62 -12.34 -9.98
CA ARG A 458 0.67 -13.76 -10.35
C ARG A 458 0.97 -14.64 -9.15
#